data_AF-A0A916GWN9-F1
#
_entry.id   AF-A0A916GWN9-F1
#
_cell.length_a   1.000
_cell.length_b   1.000
_cell.length_c   1.000
_cell.angle_alpha   90.00
_cell.angle_beta   90.00
_cell.angle_gamma   90.00
#
_symmetry.space_group_name_H-M   'P 1'
#
loop_
_entity.id
_entity.type
_entity.pdbx_description
1 polymer ?
#
loop_
_entity_poly.entity_id
_entity_poly.type
_entity_poly.pdbx_seq_one_letter_code
_entity_poly.pdbx_strand_id
1 'polypeptide(L)'
;MNILTRLLFTVTTLVMLCSASYAEERLKMSTTTSTQDSGLLKVLLPPFEKKNNCKVDVIAVGTGQALKLGEAGDVDVVFVHARKLEDKFVADG
;
A
#
# COMPACT_ATOMS: atom_id res chain seq x y z
N MET A 1 9.47 51.46 1.67
CA MET A 1 8.79 50.24 1.20
C MET A 1 7.41 50.19 1.84
N ASN A 2 6.35 50.22 1.04
CA ASN A 2 4.99 50.47 1.54
C ASN A 2 4.47 49.23 2.29
N ILE A 3 3.56 49.44 3.25
CA ILE A 3 3.01 48.34 4.07
C ILE A 3 2.35 47.25 3.18
N LEU A 4 1.76 47.70 2.07
CA LEU A 4 1.13 46.85 1.06
C LEU A 4 2.17 45.97 0.33
N THR A 5 3.35 46.51 0.03
CA THR A 5 4.43 45.77 -0.65
C THR A 5 5.01 44.68 0.25
N ARG A 6 5.08 44.93 1.57
CA ARG A 6 5.49 43.94 2.57
C ARG A 6 4.46 42.81 2.69
N LEU A 7 3.17 43.15 2.78
CA LEU A 7 2.09 42.17 2.90
C LEU A 7 2.02 41.24 1.68
N LEU A 8 2.18 41.82 0.47
CA LEU A 8 2.20 41.06 -0.79
C LEU A 8 3.38 40.07 -0.83
N PHE A 9 4.56 40.50 -0.38
CA PHE A 9 5.74 39.63 -0.30
C PHE A 9 5.54 38.48 0.68
N THR A 10 4.96 38.75 1.85
CA THR A 10 4.72 37.72 2.88
C THR A 10 3.73 36.66 2.40
N VAL A 11 2.63 37.06 1.75
CA VAL A 11 1.63 36.12 1.21
C VAL A 11 2.22 35.26 0.08
N THR A 12 3.00 35.87 -0.82
CA THR A 12 3.64 35.14 -1.92
C THR A 12 4.65 34.11 -1.40
N THR A 13 5.41 34.46 -0.37
CA THR A 13 6.38 33.55 0.27
C THR A 13 5.65 32.38 0.97
N LEU A 14 4.51 32.65 1.61
CA LEU A 14 3.72 31.63 2.31
C LEU A 14 3.09 30.61 1.34
N VAL A 15 2.60 31.05 0.19
CA VAL A 15 2.04 30.14 -0.83
C VAL A 15 3.12 29.22 -1.42
N MET A 16 4.36 29.69 -1.52
CA MET A 16 5.47 28.90 -2.05
C MET A 16 5.95 27.79 -1.08
N LEU A 17 5.58 27.87 0.20
CA LEU A 17 5.84 26.84 1.22
C LEU A 17 4.80 25.70 1.20
N CYS A 18 3.67 25.90 0.52
CA CYS A 18 2.66 24.85 0.33
C CYS A 18 3.01 24.00 -0.91
N SER A 19 4.05 23.18 -0.82
CA SER A 19 4.31 22.14 -1.81
C SER A 19 3.29 21.00 -1.65
N ALA A 20 2.58 20.63 -2.72
CA ALA A 20 1.77 19.42 -2.74
C ALA A 20 2.68 18.20 -2.52
N SER A 21 2.47 17.47 -1.42
CA SER A 21 3.16 16.21 -1.17
C SER A 21 2.46 15.10 -1.96
N TYR A 22 3.17 14.49 -2.91
CA TYR A 22 2.73 13.27 -3.57
C TYR A 22 3.27 12.09 -2.76
N ALA A 23 2.40 11.45 -1.98
CA ALA A 23 2.73 10.19 -1.33
C ALA A 23 2.62 9.05 -2.36
N GLU A 24 3.63 8.19 -2.43
CA GLU A 24 3.55 6.95 -3.20
C GLU A 24 2.51 6.03 -2.53
N GLU A 25 1.49 5.61 -3.26
CA GLU A 25 0.45 4.71 -2.73
C GLU A 25 1.08 3.35 -2.41
N ARG A 26 0.76 2.79 -1.23
CA ARG A 26 1.28 1.49 -0.79
C ARG A 26 0.13 0.57 -0.46
N LEU A 27 0.22 -0.67 -0.94
CA LEU A 27 -0.67 -1.79 -0.62
C LEU A 27 0.09 -2.81 0.22
N LYS A 28 -0.49 -3.28 1.31
CA LYS A 28 0.03 -4.38 2.12
C LYS A 28 -0.63 -5.68 1.69
N MET A 29 0.18 -6.69 1.40
CA MET A 29 -0.29 -8.01 1.00
C MET A 29 0.25 -9.08 1.95
N SER A 30 -0.63 -9.89 2.53
CA SER A 30 -0.22 -11.14 3.19
C SER A 30 -0.17 -12.30 2.18
N THR A 31 0.83 -13.16 2.29
CA THR A 31 0.98 -14.35 1.43
C THR A 31 1.68 -15.49 2.15
N THR A 32 1.88 -16.61 1.46
CA THR A 32 2.62 -17.76 1.98
C THR A 32 4.12 -17.68 1.67
N THR A 33 4.95 -18.20 2.56
CA THR A 33 6.41 -18.32 2.30
C THR A 33 6.70 -19.12 1.04
N SER A 34 5.96 -20.21 0.78
CA SER A 34 6.10 -20.98 -0.47
C SER A 34 5.84 -20.15 -1.73
N THR A 35 4.88 -19.22 -1.69
CA THR A 35 4.61 -18.32 -2.81
C THR A 35 5.73 -17.29 -2.98
N GLN A 36 6.22 -16.72 -1.87
CA GLN A 36 7.35 -15.78 -1.91
C GLN A 36 8.63 -16.44 -2.44
N ASP A 37 8.96 -17.62 -1.92
CA ASP A 37 10.19 -18.35 -2.23
C ASP A 37 10.20 -18.91 -3.66
N SER A 38 9.02 -19.15 -4.23
CA SER A 38 8.89 -19.54 -5.65
C SER A 38 9.42 -18.47 -6.62
N GLY A 39 9.56 -17.22 -6.17
CA GLY A 39 9.93 -16.09 -7.02
C GLY A 39 8.78 -15.54 -7.87
N LEU A 40 7.57 -16.09 -7.78
CA LEU A 40 6.39 -15.63 -8.53
C LEU A 40 6.14 -14.13 -8.35
N LEU A 41 6.20 -13.64 -7.10
CA LEU A 41 5.92 -12.23 -6.80
C LEU A 41 6.98 -11.28 -7.37
N LYS A 42 8.22 -11.74 -7.56
CA LYS A 42 9.28 -10.96 -8.23
C LYS A 42 8.96 -10.69 -9.69
N VAL A 43 8.12 -11.52 -10.31
CA VAL A 43 7.68 -11.38 -11.70
C VAL A 43 6.39 -10.57 -11.79
N LEU A 44 5.43 -10.82 -10.88
CA LEU A 44 4.10 -10.21 -10.95
C LEU A 44 4.05 -8.77 -10.43
N LEU A 45 4.78 -8.45 -9.35
CA LEU A 45 4.67 -7.15 -8.70
C LEU A 45 5.26 -5.99 -9.54
N PRO A 46 6.44 -6.09 -10.17
CA PRO A 46 7.00 -4.96 -10.93
C PRO A 46 6.08 -4.39 -12.03
N PRO A 47 5.45 -5.20 -12.92
CA PRO A 47 4.52 -4.65 -13.90
C PRO A 47 3.23 -4.12 -13.26
N PHE A 48 2.76 -4.71 -12.16
CA PHE A 48 1.58 -4.23 -11.42
C PHE A 48 1.84 -2.87 -10.77
N GLU A 49 2.95 -2.73 -10.03
CA GLU A 49 3.37 -1.48 -9.38
C GLU A 49 3.53 -0.35 -10.40
N LYS A 50 4.20 -0.63 -11.52
CA LYS A 50 4.40 0.35 -12.61
C LYS A 50 3.09 0.81 -13.23
N LYS A 51 2.14 -0.11 -13.45
CA LYS A 51 0.85 0.21 -14.08
C LYS A 51 -0.05 1.04 -13.17
N ASN A 52 -0.02 0.76 -11.87
CA ASN A 52 -0.93 1.37 -10.90
C ASN A 52 -0.29 2.50 -10.10
N ASN A 53 0.99 2.83 -10.34
CA ASN A 53 1.75 3.85 -9.61
C ASN A 53 1.68 3.66 -8.08
N CYS A 54 1.86 2.41 -7.64
CA CYS A 54 1.83 2.02 -6.23
C CYS A 54 2.96 1.05 -5.90
N LYS A 55 3.20 0.82 -4.61
CA LYS A 55 4.11 -0.20 -4.07
C LYS A 55 3.34 -1.29 -3.36
N VAL A 56 3.84 -2.52 -3.41
CA VAL A 56 3.26 -3.66 -2.69
C VAL A 56 4.23 -4.15 -1.62
N ASP A 57 3.85 -4.00 -0.36
CA ASP A 57 4.56 -4.51 0.80
C ASP A 57 4.10 -5.93 1.11
N VAL A 58 4.99 -6.90 0.93
CA VAL A 58 4.68 -8.33 1.09
C VAL A 58 5.04 -8.84 2.48
N ILE A 59 4.07 -9.47 3.15
CA ILE A 59 4.24 -10.17 4.42
C ILE A 59 4.07 -11.68 4.17
N ALA A 60 5.18 -12.42 4.14
CA ALA A 60 5.19 -13.86 3.90
C ALA A 60 5.12 -14.64 5.23
N VAL A 61 4.01 -15.34 5.45
CA VAL A 61 3.71 -16.11 6.68
C VAL A 61 3.01 -17.43 6.33
N GLY A 62 2.55 -18.24 7.30
CA GLY A 62 1.70 -19.40 6.99
C GLY A 62 0.27 -18.98 6.57
N THR A 63 -0.44 -19.80 5.79
CA THR A 63 -1.81 -19.50 5.30
C THR A 63 -2.76 -19.06 6.42
N GLY A 64 -2.78 -19.77 7.56
CA GLY A 64 -3.64 -19.41 8.68
C GLY A 64 -3.29 -18.05 9.30
N GLN A 65 -2.02 -17.66 9.30
CA GLN A 65 -1.60 -16.34 9.77
C GLN A 65 -1.90 -15.25 8.73
N ALA A 66 -1.73 -15.55 7.44
CA ALA A 66 -2.06 -14.61 6.36
C ALA A 66 -3.54 -14.21 6.36
N LEU A 67 -4.44 -15.19 6.60
CA LEU A 67 -5.87 -14.94 6.74
C LEU A 67 -6.18 -14.13 8.01
N LYS A 68 -5.57 -14.47 9.15
CA LYS A 68 -5.73 -13.69 10.40
C LYS A 68 -5.31 -12.22 10.27
N LEU A 69 -4.25 -11.93 9.50
CA LEU A 69 -3.86 -10.55 9.19
C LEU A 69 -4.93 -9.83 8.37
N GLY A 70 -5.59 -10.56 7.45
CA GLY A 70 -6.75 -10.05 6.71
C GLY A 70 -7.95 -9.79 7.62
N GLU A 71 -8.28 -10.74 8.50
CA GLU A 71 -9.37 -10.62 9.48
C GLU A 71 -9.16 -9.43 10.44
N ALA A 72 -7.91 -9.14 10.79
CA ALA A 72 -7.54 -8.01 11.64
C ALA A 72 -7.52 -6.65 10.91
N GLY A 73 -7.60 -6.64 9.57
CA GLY A 73 -7.43 -5.43 8.76
C GLY A 73 -5.99 -4.90 8.71
N ASP A 74 -4.99 -5.73 9.04
CA ASP A 74 -3.58 -5.34 9.02
C ASP A 74 -3.02 -5.25 7.58
N VAL A 75 -3.71 -5.87 6.62
CA VAL A 75 -3.35 -5.92 5.20
C VAL A 75 -4.53 -5.59 4.30
N ASP A 76 -4.23 -5.06 3.11
CA ASP A 76 -5.22 -4.69 2.10
C ASP A 76 -5.58 -5.88 1.19
N VAL A 77 -4.65 -6.85 1.05
CA VAL A 77 -4.80 -8.01 0.16
C VAL A 77 -4.32 -9.28 0.86
N VAL A 78 -5.11 -10.35 0.75
CA VAL A 78 -4.71 -11.71 1.14
C VAL A 78 -4.48 -12.56 -0.12
N PHE A 79 -3.28 -13.10 -0.29
CA PHE A 79 -2.89 -13.91 -1.44
C PHE A 79 -2.39 -15.29 -1.00
N VAL A 80 -3.31 -16.24 -0.85
CA VAL A 80 -3.05 -17.61 -0.38
C VAL A 80 -3.56 -18.65 -1.38
N HIS A 81 -3.16 -19.91 -1.19
CA HIS A 81 -3.66 -21.05 -1.97
C HIS A 81 -4.31 -22.07 -1.03
N ALA A 82 -5.50 -21.75 -0.53
CA ALA A 82 -6.25 -22.58 0.41
C ALA A 82 -7.76 -22.36 0.28
N ARG A 83 -8.34 -22.83 -0.83
CA ARG A 83 -9.72 -22.54 -1.22
C ARG A 83 -10.75 -22.67 -0.11
N LYS A 84 -10.75 -23.79 0.63
CA LYS A 84 -11.70 -24.01 1.73
C LYS A 84 -11.60 -22.95 2.84
N LEU A 85 -10.39 -22.49 3.14
CA LEU A 85 -10.17 -21.46 4.14
C LEU A 85 -10.50 -20.07 3.61
N GLU A 86 -10.23 -19.79 2.33
CA GLU A 86 -10.63 -18.56 1.65
C GLU A 86 -12.16 -18.40 1.65
N ASP A 87 -12.89 -19.46 1.30
CA ASP A 87 -14.36 -19.44 1.28
C ASP A 87 -14.92 -19.16 2.68
N LYS A 88 -14.31 -19.73 3.72
CA LYS A 88 -14.69 -19.45 5.11
C LYS A 88 -14.38 -18.01 5.50
N PHE A 89 -13.18 -17.53 5.20
CA PHE A 89 -12.76 -16.16 5.48
C PHE A 89 -13.72 -15.14 4.88
N VAL A 90 -14.05 -15.28 3.58
CA VAL A 90 -15.00 -14.38 2.90
C VAL A 90 -16.42 -14.48 3.50
N ALA A 91 -16.83 -15.66 3.95
CA ALA A 91 -18.13 -15.85 4.58
C ALA A 91 -18.21 -15.25 5.99
N ASP A 92 -17.09 -15.22 6.71
CA ASP A 92 -17.01 -14.70 8.08
C ASP A 92 -16.91 -13.16 8.11
N GLY A 93 -16.46 -12.52 7.03
CA GLY A 93 -16.40 -11.06 6.84
C GLY A 93 -15.02 -10.47 7.07
#